data_AF-A0A0C1E798-F1
#
_entry.id   AF-A0A0C1E798-F1
#
_cell.length_a   1.000
_cell.length_b   1.000
_cell.length_c   1.000
_cell.angle_alpha   90.00
_cell.angle_beta   90.00
_cell.angle_gamma   90.00
#
_symmetry.space_group_name_H-M   'P 1'
#
loop_
_entity.id
_entity.type
_entity.pdbx_description
1 polymer ?
#
loop_
_entity_poly.entity_id
_entity_poly.type
_entity_poly.pdbx_seq_one_letter_code
_entity_poly.pdbx_strand_id
1 'polypeptide(L)' 'MSKARELINQSLDELQASLSDKRKELYALVVAKKNTKKLEKPHRIPSLKKDIARLHTVIHAKTLQEQSQAV' A
#
# COMPACT_ATOMS: atom_id res chain seq x y z
N MET A 1 -5.33 7.84 -3.92
CA MET A 1 -4.63 8.79 -3.02
C MET A 1 -5.29 8.69 -1.65
N SER A 2 -4.85 7.73 -0.83
CA SER A 2 -5.19 7.73 0.60
C SER A 2 -4.34 8.78 1.31
N LYS A 3 -4.95 9.61 2.16
CA LYS A 3 -4.21 10.61 2.93
C LYS A 3 -3.42 9.88 4.02
N ALA A 4 -2.16 10.23 4.21
CA ALA A 4 -1.29 9.60 5.22
C ALA A 4 -1.91 9.63 6.63
N ARG A 5 -2.69 10.67 6.94
CA ARG A 5 -3.43 10.80 8.20
C ARG A 5 -4.44 9.67 8.45
N GLU A 6 -5.11 9.18 7.41
CA GLU A 6 -6.10 8.11 7.54
C GLU A 6 -5.42 6.77 7.87
N LEU A 7 -4.21 6.56 7.34
CA LEU A 7 -3.43 5.33 7.56
C LEU A 7 -2.83 5.27 8.98
N ILE A 8 -2.56 6.42 9.61
CA ILE A 8 -1.97 6.47 10.95
C ILE A 8 -2.94 5.96 12.03
N ASN A 9 -4.24 6.18 11.84
CA ASN A 9 -5.28 5.78 12.80
C ASN A 9 -5.62 4.28 12.74
N GLN A 10 -5.19 3.56 11.70
CA GLN A 10 -5.46 2.12 11.54
C GLN A 10 -4.51 1.27 12.39
N SER A 11 -4.95 0.07 12.77
CA SER A 11 -4.09 -0.89 13.46
C SER A 11 -2.99 -1.44 12.55
N LEU A 12 -1.92 -2.00 13.14
CA LEU A 12 -0.82 -2.61 12.37
C LEU A 12 -1.33 -3.76 11.50
N ASP A 13 -2.24 -4.58 12.01
CA ASP A 13 -2.86 -5.69 11.29
C ASP A 13 -3.72 -5.22 10.13
N GLU A 14 -4.53 -4.17 10.33
CA GLU A 14 -5.33 -3.57 9.25
C GLU A 14 -4.45 -2.99 8.15
N LEU A 15 -3.33 -2.36 8.51
CA LEU A 15 -2.36 -1.82 7.56
C LEU A 15 -1.71 -2.93 6.73
N GLN A 16 -1.37 -4.06 7.36
CA GLN A 16 -0.82 -5.23 6.66
C GLN A 16 -1.86 -5.89 5.74
N ALA A 17 -3.10 -6.04 6.20
CA ALA A 17 -4.20 -6.54 5.37
C ALA A 17 -4.40 -5.64 4.13
N SER A 18 -4.47 -4.32 4.34
CA SER A 18 -4.62 -3.33 3.28
C SER A 18 -3.45 -3.33 2.29
N LEU A 19 -2.24 -3.65 2.76
CA LEU A 19 -1.05 -3.79 1.93
C LEU A 19 -1.10 -5.04 1.06
N SER A 20 -1.58 -6.15 1.60
CA SER A 20 -1.80 -7.40 0.86
C SER A 20 -2.77 -7.19 -0.29
N ASP A 21 -3.91 -6.53 -0.02
CA ASP A 21 -4.94 -6.27 -1.03
C ASP A 21 -4.43 -5.35 -2.15
N LYS A 22 -3.74 -4.26 -1.82
CA LYS A 22 -3.17 -3.34 -2.83
C LYS A 22 -2.09 -4.01 -3.66
N ARG A 23 -1.31 -4.94 -3.09
CA ARG A 23 -0.33 -5.75 -3.84
C ARG A 23 -1.03 -6.68 -4.85
N LYS A 24 -2.11 -7.34 -4.45
CA LYS A 24 -2.92 -8.18 -5.35
C LYS A 24 -3.52 -7.34 -6.48
N GLU A 25 -4.06 -6.15 -6.18
CA GLU A 25 -4.59 -5.22 -7.18
C GLU A 25 -3.49 -4.79 -8.18
N LEU A 26 -2.31 -4.44 -7.68
CA LEU A 26 -1.17 -4.07 -8.54
C LEU A 26 -0.75 -5.23 -9.44
N TYR A 27 -0.67 -6.45 -8.90
CA TYR A 27 -0.31 -7.64 -9.67
C TYR A 27 -1.32 -7.90 -10.79
N ALA A 28 -2.62 -7.87 -10.48
CA ALA A 28 -3.68 -8.05 -11.45
C ALA A 28 -3.58 -7.02 -12.60
N LEU A 29 -3.31 -5.75 -12.29
CA LEU A 29 -3.13 -4.70 -13.30
C LEU A 29 -1.86 -4.88 -14.13
N VAL A 30 -0.77 -5.37 -13.55
CA VAL A 30 0.48 -5.65 -14.28
C VAL A 30 0.30 -6.85 -15.22
N VAL A 31 -0.37 -7.90 -14.76
CA VAL A 31 -0.71 -9.07 -15.60
C VAL A 31 -1.64 -8.66 -16.74
N ALA A 32 -2.69 -7.89 -16.46
CA ALA A 32 -3.57 -7.33 -17.47
C ALA A 32 -2.80 -6.47 -18.48
N LYS A 33 -1.87 -5.61 -18.03
CA LYS A 33 -1.01 -4.85 -18.94
C LYS A 33 -0.16 -5.72 -19.86
N LYS A 34 0.32 -6.86 -19.37
CA LYS A 34 1.15 -7.77 -20.15
C LYS A 34 0.33 -8.53 -21.20
N ASN A 35 -0.88 -8.96 -20.85
CA ASN A 35 -1.71 -9.83 -21.69
C ASN A 35 -2.62 -9.06 -22.66
N THR A 36 -2.99 -7.83 -22.32
CA THR A 36 -3.93 -7.02 -23.11
C THR A 36 -3.25 -5.75 -23.66
N LYS A 37 -3.41 -5.49 -24.97
CA LYS A 37 -2.87 -4.29 -25.63
C LYS A 37 -3.55 -2.98 -25.21
N LYS A 38 -4.75 -3.05 -24.60
CA LYS A 38 -5.46 -1.89 -24.04
C LYS A 38 -5.50 -2.00 -22.52
N LEU A 39 -4.88 -1.04 -21.85
CA LEU A 39 -4.93 -0.93 -20.41
C LEU A 39 -6.07 0.03 -20.05
N GLU A 40 -7.10 -0.48 -19.37
CA GLU A 40 -8.26 0.31 -18.94
C GLU A 40 -7.85 1.47 -18.01
N LYS A 41 -6.95 1.22 -17.06
CA LYS A 41 -6.60 2.19 -15.99
C LYS A 41 -5.09 2.31 -15.77
N PRO A 42 -4.31 2.85 -16.72
CA PRO A 42 -2.86 2.98 -16.62
C PRO A 42 -2.42 3.85 -15.44
N HIS A 43 -3.18 4.89 -15.12
CA HIS A 43 -2.93 5.81 -14.01
C HIS A 43 -3.06 5.15 -12.62
N ARG A 44 -3.73 3.98 -12.53
CA ARG A 44 -3.92 3.28 -11.27
C ARG A 44 -2.64 2.61 -10.78
N ILE A 45 -1.79 2.12 -11.69
CA ILE A 45 -0.50 1.49 -11.37
C ILE A 45 0.43 2.43 -10.56
N PRO A 46 0.75 3.65 -11.03
CA PRO A 46 1.59 4.56 -10.24
C PRO A 46 0.90 5.03 -8.95
N SER A 47 -0.43 5.16 -8.93
CA SER A 47 -1.16 5.46 -7.69
C SER A 47 -1.00 4.34 -6.65
N LEU A 48 -1.19 3.08 -7.05
CA LEU A 48 -1.05 1.92 -6.16
C LEU A 48 0.37 1.76 -5.64
N LYS A 49 1.39 1.98 -6.49
CA LYS A 49 2.79 1.98 -6.04
C LYS A 49 3.04 3.02 -4.95
N LYS A 50 2.51 4.24 -5.11
CA LYS A 50 2.61 5.30 -4.09
C LYS A 50 1.84 4.94 -2.82
N ASP A 51 0.66 4.34 -2.94
CA ASP A 51 -0.14 3.90 -1.79
C ASP A 51 0.56 2.77 -1.01
N ILE A 52 1.19 1.82 -1.71
CA ILE A 52 2.00 0.76 -1.09
C ILE A 52 3.22 1.34 -0.37
N ALA A 53 3.94 2.27 -1.00
CA ALA A 53 5.09 2.93 -0.36
C ALA A 53 4.69 3.64 0.93
N ARG A 54 3.56 4.37 0.92
CA ARG A 54 3.01 5.02 2.11
C ARG A 54 2.66 4.04 3.22
N LEU A 55 2.02 2.92 2.89
CA LEU A 55 1.69 1.88 3.88
C LEU A 55 2.97 1.32 4.53
N HIS A 56 4.01 1.03 3.74
CA HIS A 56 5.29 0.59 4.28
C HIS A 56 5.91 1.63 5.22
N THR A 57 5.89 2.91 4.86
CA THR A 57 6.42 3.98 5.72
C THR A 57 5.66 4.07 7.04
N VAL A 58 4.33 4.00 7.02
CA VAL A 58 3.51 4.09 8.25
C VAL A 58 3.72 2.86 9.14
N ILE A 59 3.73 1.65 8.55
CA ILE A 59 4.02 0.41 9.27
C ILE A 59 5.38 0.52 9.95
N HIS A 60 6.40 0.94 9.20
CA HIS A 60 7.76 1.07 9.75
C HIS A 60 7.84 2.11 10.88
N ALA A 61 7.21 3.27 10.70
CA ALA A 61 7.14 4.31 11.73
C ALA A 61 6.48 3.79 13.02
N LYS A 62 5.38 3.01 12.91
CA LYS A 62 4.73 2.38 14.06
C LYS A 62 5.64 1.36 14.75
N THR A 63 6.31 0.49 13.99
CA THR A 63 7.24 -0.49 14.57
C THR A 63 8.40 0.17 15.32
N LEU A 64 8.93 1.29 14.81
CA LEU A 64 9.97 2.07 15.49
C LEU A 64 9.46 2.71 16.78
N GLN A 65 8.22 3.23 16.78
CA GLN A 65 7.60 3.78 17.98
C GLN A 65 7.41 2.73 19.07
N GLU A 66 6.90 1.55 18.71
CA GLU A 66 6.74 0.42 19.64
C GLU A 66 8.08 -0.02 20.24
N GLN A 67 9.14 -0.10 19.42
CA GLN A 67 10.49 -0.43 19.89
C GLN A 67 11.07 0.63 20.83
N SER A 68 10.81 1.92 20.57
CA SER A 68 11.31 3.01 21.41
C SER A 68 10.61 3.12 22.78
N GLN A 69 9.39 2.59 22.92
CA GLN A 69 8.66 2.55 24.19
C GLN A 69 8.99 1.33 25.05
N ALA A 70 9.69 0.35 24.49
CA ALA A 70 10.10 -0.88 25.17
C ALA A 70 11.49 -0.78 25.86
N VAL A 71 12.13 0.39 25.81
CA VAL A 71 13.41 0.72 26.45
C VAL A 71 13.17 1.78 27.53
#